data_AF-A0A1Z1FBN8-F1
#
_entry.id   AF-A0A1Z1FBN8-F1
#
_cell.length_a   1.000
_cell.length_b   1.000
_cell.length_c   1.000
_cell.angle_alpha   90.00
_cell.angle_beta   90.00
_cell.angle_gamma   90.00
#
_symmetry.space_group_name_H-M   'P 1'
#
loop_
_entity.id
_entity.type
_entity.pdbx_description
1 polymer ?
#
loop_
_entity_poly.entity_id
_entity_poly.type
_entity_poly.pdbx_seq_one_letter_code
_entity_poly.pdbx_strand_id
1 'polypeptide(L)'
;MEELITPAVLGVGVVSFAIAWVVNTAIRVRHGYPLENSWGKSVYPQKDKETAERLKLASQENAQLRAELGSVKDRLANVERIVTDSGYRLTHEIEALRSSEARSPEMHSPDREGQFK
;
A
#
# COMPACT_ATOMS: atom_id res chain seq x y z
N MET A 1 -4.06 -68.34 -11.03
CA MET A 1 -3.74 -66.93 -10.69
C MET A 1 -4.67 -66.39 -9.60
N GLU A 2 -5.35 -67.23 -8.79
CA GLU A 2 -6.29 -66.76 -7.74
C GLU A 2 -5.89 -67.12 -6.30
N GLU A 3 -4.76 -67.80 -6.07
CA GLU A 3 -4.20 -67.99 -4.71
C GLU A 3 -3.12 -66.96 -4.34
N LEU A 4 -2.85 -66.00 -5.22
CA LEU A 4 -1.57 -65.28 -5.22
C LEU A 4 -1.36 -64.29 -4.09
N ILE A 5 -2.37 -64.01 -3.26
CA ILE A 5 -2.19 -63.14 -2.10
C ILE A 5 -3.05 -63.63 -0.92
N THR A 6 -2.48 -64.51 -0.09
CA THR A 6 -3.06 -64.87 1.20
C THR A 6 -3.30 -63.59 2.02
N PRO A 7 -4.38 -63.49 2.82
CA PRO A 7 -4.65 -62.33 3.68
C PRO A 7 -3.45 -61.91 4.56
N ALA A 8 -2.59 -62.86 4.94
CA ALA A 8 -1.35 -62.60 5.65
C ALA A 8 -0.33 -61.77 4.84
N VAL A 9 -0.19 -62.05 3.54
CA VAL A 9 0.73 -61.32 2.64
C VAL A 9 0.23 -59.89 2.42
N LEU A 10 -1.08 -59.69 2.29
CA LEU A 10 -1.68 -58.35 2.27
C LEU A 10 -1.43 -57.60 3.58
N GLY A 11 -1.62 -58.25 4.73
CA GLY A 11 -1.38 -57.65 6.03
C GLY A 11 0.06 -57.17 6.22
N VAL A 12 1.04 -58.02 5.86
CA VAL A 12 2.47 -57.67 5.93
C VAL A 12 2.83 -56.55 4.96
N GLY A 13 2.26 -56.56 3.74
CA GLY A 13 2.45 -55.51 2.74
C GLY A 13 1.95 -54.13 3.21
N VAL A 14 0.76 -54.07 3.81
CA VAL A 14 0.19 -52.82 4.32
C VAL A 14 1.02 -52.24 5.47
N VAL A 15 1.44 -53.09 6.40
CA VAL A 15 2.23 -52.65 7.57
C VAL A 15 3.61 -52.16 7.13
N SER A 16 4.29 -52.88 6.24
CA SER A 16 5.59 -52.46 5.72
C SER A 16 5.52 -51.16 4.92
N PHE A 17 4.45 -50.96 4.13
CA PHE A 17 4.21 -49.70 3.43
C PHE A 17 3.97 -48.51 4.37
N ALA A 18 3.17 -48.72 5.43
CA ALA A 18 2.91 -47.68 6.43
C ALA A 18 4.20 -47.26 7.17
N ILE A 19 5.02 -48.24 7.56
CA ILE A 19 6.32 -47.97 8.20
C ILE A 19 7.26 -47.24 7.24
N ALA A 20 7.33 -47.67 5.97
CA ALA A 20 8.15 -47.01 4.96
C ALA A 20 7.73 -45.54 4.74
N TRP A 21 6.43 -45.24 4.75
CA TRP A 21 5.92 -43.87 4.60
C TRP A 21 6.28 -42.97 5.79
N VAL A 22 6.16 -43.48 7.02
CA VAL A 22 6.53 -42.76 8.24
C VAL A 22 8.03 -42.49 8.27
N VAL A 23 8.85 -43.50 7.95
CA VAL A 23 10.31 -43.36 7.90
C VAL A 23 10.73 -42.34 6.83
N ASN A 24 10.15 -42.41 5.63
CA ASN A 24 10.42 -41.44 4.56
C ASN A 24 10.06 -40.00 4.95
N THR A 25 8.93 -39.83 5.67
CA THR A 25 8.52 -38.52 6.18
C THR A 25 9.46 -38.06 7.30
N ALA A 26 9.86 -38.94 8.22
CA ALA A 26 10.80 -38.63 9.30
C ALA A 26 12.19 -38.23 8.78
N ILE A 27 12.68 -38.88 7.71
CA ILE A 27 13.94 -38.51 7.05
C ILE A 27 13.83 -37.13 6.42
N ARG A 28 12.74 -36.81 5.71
CA ARG A 28 12.51 -35.46 5.14
C ARG A 28 12.48 -34.38 6.21
N VAL A 29 11.78 -34.63 7.33
CA VAL A 29 11.72 -33.73 8.47
C VAL A 29 13.10 -33.48 9.07
N ARG A 30 13.88 -34.55 9.28
CA ARG A 30 15.24 -34.45 9.84
C ARG A 30 16.23 -33.73 8.92
N HIS A 31 16.05 -33.84 7.61
CA HIS A 31 16.92 -33.17 6.62
C HIS A 31 16.41 -31.78 6.20
N GLY A 32 15.42 -31.23 6.90
CA GLY A 32 14.98 -29.84 6.70
C GLY A 32 14.15 -29.61 5.44
N TYR A 33 13.58 -30.66 4.84
CA TYR A 33 12.60 -30.49 3.79
C TYR A 33 11.30 -29.93 4.41
N PRO A 34 10.70 -28.90 3.79
CA PRO A 34 9.48 -28.31 4.32
C PRO A 34 8.38 -29.37 4.36
N LEU A 35 7.76 -29.54 5.53
CA LEU A 35 6.49 -30.24 5.62
C LEU A 35 5.44 -29.35 4.99
N GLU A 36 5.08 -29.64 3.73
CA GLU A 36 3.93 -29.03 3.09
C GLU A 36 2.69 -29.49 3.84
N ASN A 37 1.90 -28.54 4.36
CA ASN A 37 0.51 -28.84 4.67
C ASN A 37 -0.24 -29.13 3.36
N SER A 38 -1.43 -29.72 3.43
CA SER A 38 -2.27 -30.06 2.26
C SER A 38 -2.68 -28.88 1.37
N TRP A 39 -2.14 -27.68 1.63
CA TRP A 39 -2.36 -26.42 0.90
C TRP A 39 -1.04 -25.74 0.50
N GLY A 40 0.05 -26.49 0.38
CA GLY A 40 1.31 -26.03 -0.24
C GLY A 40 2.08 -24.98 0.57
N LYS A 41 1.79 -24.82 1.87
CA LYS A 41 2.58 -23.93 2.74
C LYS A 41 3.60 -24.77 3.52
N SER A 42 4.88 -24.44 3.35
CA SER A 42 6.00 -25.01 4.07
C SER A 42 5.92 -24.65 5.55
N VAL A 43 5.55 -25.61 6.41
CA VAL A 43 5.60 -25.43 7.86
C VAL A 43 7.04 -25.66 8.30
N TYR A 44 7.82 -24.58 8.45
CA TYR A 44 9.13 -24.60 9.10
C TYR A 44 8.95 -24.49 10.62
N PRO A 45 9.27 -25.51 11.44
CA PRO A 45 9.05 -25.44 12.89
C PRO A 45 10.18 -24.77 13.70
N GLN A 46 11.07 -23.95 13.11
CA GLN A 46 12.34 -23.58 13.79
C GLN A 46 12.81 -22.11 13.64
N LYS A 47 11.94 -21.12 13.32
CA LYS A 47 12.35 -19.70 13.22
C LYS A 47 11.36 -18.66 13.77
N ASP A 48 10.61 -18.97 14.83
CA ASP A 48 9.61 -18.01 15.35
C ASP A 48 10.22 -16.73 15.94
N LYS A 49 11.42 -16.77 16.55
CA LYS A 49 12.05 -15.56 17.15
C LYS A 49 12.57 -14.57 16.10
N GLU A 50 13.38 -15.06 15.15
CA GLU A 50 13.94 -14.24 14.06
C GLU A 50 12.83 -13.68 13.15
N THR A 51 11.78 -14.47 12.89
CA THR A 51 10.64 -14.04 12.07
C THR A 51 9.76 -13.04 12.81
N ALA A 52 9.54 -13.21 14.13
CA ALA A 52 8.82 -12.23 14.95
C ALA A 52 9.57 -10.91 15.09
N GLU A 53 10.90 -10.94 15.20
CA GLU A 53 11.74 -9.73 15.21
C GLU A 53 11.67 -8.99 13.87
N ARG A 54 11.77 -9.71 12.74
CA ARG A 54 11.57 -9.11 11.41
C ARG A 54 10.18 -8.55 11.21
N LEU A 55 9.16 -9.24 11.71
CA LEU A 55 7.78 -8.75 11.66
C LEU A 55 7.60 -7.48 12.50
N LYS A 56 8.26 -7.40 13.65
CA LYS A 56 8.26 -6.20 14.49
C LYS A 56 8.96 -5.04 13.81
N LEU A 57 10.13 -5.26 13.20
CA LEU A 57 10.87 -4.26 12.43
C LEU A 57 10.05 -3.77 11.22
N ALA A 58 9.50 -4.69 10.42
CA ALA A 58 8.65 -4.35 9.28
C ALA A 58 7.35 -3.62 9.72
N SER A 59 6.78 -3.98 10.86
CA SER A 59 5.63 -3.26 11.42
C SER A 59 5.98 -1.85 11.87
N GLN A 60 7.20 -1.61 12.36
CA GLN A 60 7.69 -0.28 12.70
C GLN A 60 7.93 0.56 11.45
N GLU A 61 8.54 -0.01 10.41
CA GLU A 61 8.72 0.65 9.11
C GLU A 61 7.37 1.03 8.49
N ASN A 62 6.37 0.14 8.55
CA ASN A 62 5.03 0.45 8.08
C ASN A 62 4.36 1.59 8.87
N ALA A 63 4.58 1.67 10.18
CA ALA A 63 4.06 2.76 11.01
C ALA A 63 4.72 4.10 10.65
N GLN A 64 6.04 4.11 10.44
CA GLN A 64 6.77 5.29 9.99
C GLN A 64 6.31 5.76 8.60
N LEU A 65 6.22 4.84 7.62
CA LEU A 65 5.75 5.16 6.29
C LEU A 65 4.34 5.74 6.29
N ARG A 66 3.45 5.23 7.16
CA ARG A 66 2.10 5.79 7.32
C ARG A 66 2.12 7.21 7.89
N ALA A 67 3.04 7.50 8.82
CA ALA A 67 3.20 8.84 9.36
C ALA A 67 3.76 9.82 8.30
N GLU A 68 4.79 9.40 7.55
CA GLU A 68 5.35 10.18 6.45
C GLU A 68 4.29 10.45 5.37
N LEU A 69 3.52 9.44 4.99
CA LEU A 69 2.43 9.57 4.02
C LEU A 69 1.32 10.50 4.54
N GLY A 70 1.03 10.48 5.85
CA GLY A 70 0.15 11.45 6.50
C GLY A 70 0.64 12.89 6.32
N SER A 71 1.93 13.14 6.62
CA SER A 71 2.52 14.48 6.47
C SER A 71 2.49 15.00 5.03
N VAL A 72 2.68 14.10 4.05
CA VAL A 72 2.58 14.44 2.62
C VAL A 72 1.15 14.78 2.25
N LYS A 73 0.16 14.01 2.74
CA LYS A 73 -1.26 14.30 2.53
C LYS A 73 -1.66 15.67 3.11
N ASP A 74 -1.22 16.02 4.31
CA ASP A 74 -1.53 17.31 4.93
C ASP A 74 -0.96 18.48 4.10
N ARG A 75 0.25 18.30 3.56
CA ARG A 75 0.85 19.29 2.65
C ARG A 75 0.11 19.39 1.33
N LEU A 76 -0.32 18.27 0.76
CA LEU A 76 -1.12 18.26 -0.47
C LEU A 76 -2.46 18.97 -0.27
N ALA A 77 -3.15 18.72 0.85
CA ALA A 77 -4.39 19.43 1.19
C ALA A 77 -4.16 20.95 1.33
N ASN A 78 -3.05 21.35 1.96
CA ASN A 78 -2.67 22.77 2.02
C ASN A 78 -2.41 23.38 0.64
N VAL A 79 -1.74 22.66 -0.25
CA VAL A 79 -1.49 23.10 -1.63
C VAL A 79 -2.80 23.22 -2.40
N GLU A 80 -3.67 22.22 -2.31
CA GLU A 80 -4.99 22.22 -2.94
C GLU A 80 -5.81 23.44 -2.51
N ARG A 81 -5.83 23.74 -1.20
CA ARG A 81 -6.49 24.93 -0.67
C ARG A 81 -5.89 26.22 -1.21
N ILE A 82 -4.56 26.36 -1.23
CA ILE A 82 -3.90 27.57 -1.74
C ILE A 82 -4.24 27.78 -3.22
N VAL A 83 -4.13 26.75 -4.03
CA VAL A 83 -4.37 26.83 -5.49
C VAL A 83 -5.83 27.17 -5.76
N THR A 84 -6.76 26.54 -5.02
CA THR A 84 -8.20 26.76 -5.20
C THR A 84 -8.61 28.15 -4.71
N ASP A 85 -8.28 28.50 -3.46
CA ASP A 85 -8.66 29.79 -2.86
C ASP A 85 -8.02 30.97 -3.60
N SER A 86 -6.75 30.84 -4.02
CA SER A 86 -6.05 31.91 -4.74
C SER A 86 -6.61 32.14 -6.14
N GLY A 87 -7.06 31.08 -6.83
CA GLY A 87 -7.73 31.20 -8.13
C GLY A 87 -9.01 32.03 -8.04
N TYR A 88 -9.89 31.69 -7.10
CA TYR A 88 -11.13 32.46 -6.89
C TYR A 88 -10.85 33.90 -6.46
N ARG A 89 -9.92 34.13 -5.53
CA ARG A 89 -9.59 35.48 -5.05
C ARG A 89 -9.05 36.36 -6.19
N LEU A 90 -8.13 35.85 -7.00
CA LEU A 90 -7.58 36.60 -8.14
C LEU A 90 -8.67 36.98 -9.15
N THR A 91 -9.60 36.07 -9.48
CA THR A 91 -10.71 36.38 -10.38
C THR A 91 -11.60 37.49 -9.82
N HIS A 92 -11.89 37.46 -8.52
CA HIS A 92 -12.68 38.51 -7.87
C HIS A 92 -11.95 39.86 -7.86
N GLU A 93 -10.63 39.87 -7.58
CA GLU A 93 -9.81 41.08 -7.63
C GLU A 93 -9.77 41.68 -9.05
N ILE A 94 -9.64 40.84 -10.09
CA ILE A 94 -9.67 41.29 -11.50
C ILE A 94 -11.00 41.93 -11.84
N GLU A 95 -12.13 41.31 -11.47
CA GLU A 95 -13.45 41.85 -11.77
C GLU A 95 -13.72 43.15 -10.99
N ALA A 96 -13.23 43.25 -9.74
CA ALA A 96 -13.30 44.48 -8.96
C ALA A 96 -12.53 45.63 -9.65
N LEU A 97 -11.30 45.38 -10.11
CA LEU A 97 -10.51 46.36 -10.85
C LEU A 97 -11.20 46.78 -12.15
N ARG A 98 -11.69 45.83 -12.95
CA ARG A 98 -12.44 46.12 -14.17
C ARG A 98 -13.68 46.96 -13.91
N SER A 99 -14.43 46.65 -12.85
CA SER A 99 -15.62 47.41 -12.47
C SER A 99 -15.30 48.82 -11.99
N SER A 100 -14.11 49.03 -11.39
CA SER A 100 -13.64 50.34 -10.94
C SER A 100 -13.18 51.22 -12.11
N GLU A 101 -12.51 50.62 -13.10
CA GLU A 101 -12.09 51.30 -14.32
C GLU A 101 -13.29 51.65 -15.21
N ALA A 102 -14.24 50.72 -15.37
CA ALA A 102 -15.50 50.99 -16.06
C ALA A 102 -16.36 52.06 -15.36
N ARG A 103 -16.12 52.33 -14.08
CA ARG A 103 -16.76 53.39 -13.28
C ARG A 103 -15.95 54.69 -13.26
N SER A 104 -14.81 54.72 -13.94
CA SER A 104 -14.00 55.93 -14.17
C SER A 104 -14.14 56.52 -15.60
N PRO A 105 -15.32 56.53 -16.27
CA PRO A 105 -15.48 57.42 -17.41
C PRO A 105 -15.52 58.86 -16.87
N GLU A 106 -14.83 59.79 -17.52
CA GLU A 106 -14.88 61.24 -17.24
C GLU A 106 -13.92 61.82 -16.18
N MET A 107 -12.65 61.42 -16.19
CA MET A 107 -11.56 62.30 -15.70
C MET A 107 -10.59 62.72 -16.82
N HIS A 108 -11.08 62.76 -18.06
CA HIS A 108 -10.44 63.52 -19.13
C HIS A 108 -10.97 64.96 -19.04
N SER A 109 -10.18 65.83 -18.42
CA SER A 109 -10.46 67.27 -18.36
C SER A 109 -10.66 67.81 -19.78
N PRO A 110 -11.80 68.45 -20.11
CA PRO A 110 -11.88 69.23 -21.33
C PRO A 110 -10.92 70.41 -21.18
N ASP A 111 -9.99 70.47 -22.12
CA ASP A 111 -9.65 71.67 -22.87
C ASP A 111 -9.34 72.92 -22.02
N ARG A 112 -8.05 73.11 -21.73
CA ARG A 112 -7.50 74.45 -21.45
C ARG A 112 -7.29 75.24 -22.75
N GLU A 113 -8.28 75.22 -23.64
CA GLU A 113 -8.36 76.18 -24.73
C GLU A 113 -9.38 77.26 -24.34
N GLY A 114 -8.91 78.50 -24.19
CA GLY A 114 -9.80 79.66 -24.29
C GLY A 114 -10.13 80.47 -23.04
N GLN A 115 -9.44 80.32 -21.91
CA GLN A 115 -9.57 81.31 -20.83
C GLN A 115 -8.52 82.43 -20.90
N PHE A 116 -8.94 83.47 -21.62
CA PHE A 116 -8.75 84.90 -21.35
C PHE A 116 -7.35 85.53 -21.48
N LYS A 117 -7.26 86.34 -22.56
CA LYS A 117 -6.77 87.72 -22.68
C LYS A 117 -5.46 88.15 -22.02
#